data_AF-A0A2P4TH38-F1
#
_entry.id   AF-A0A2P4TH38-F1
#
_cell.length_a   1.000
_cell.length_b   1.000
_cell.length_c   1.000
_cell.angle_alpha   90.00
_cell.angle_beta   90.00
_cell.angle_gamma   90.00
#
_symmetry.space_group_name_H-M   'P 1'
#
loop_
_entity.id
_entity.type
_entity.pdbx_description
1 polymer ?
#
loop_
_entity_poly.entity_id
_entity_poly.type
_entity_poly.pdbx_seq_one_letter_code
_entity_poly.pdbx_strand_id
1 'polypeptide(L)'
;MFSFEGDFKTRPKVSLGGASRKEEKASLLHRTQEERRKREYSTQRSEFDRCANLAQSGGTFSTANGANLTLLVRQLLFFYRQNEDSKRLIWMCQNLIKQSSQFVKQLDGPDRLTCLFQIKRLLGLCCRLLQNCNDDSLNVALPMRMLEVFSSENTYLPVLQDVNYVTSLIEQILHYMIQKGYYRSLYLLINSKLPSSIEYSDVSRVPLAKILLENVLKPLHFTYSSCPEGAR
;
A
#
# COMPACT_ATOMS: atom_id res chain seq x y z
N MET A 1 69.11 -7.30 -53.24
CA MET A 1 68.72 -6.02 -52.61
C MET A 1 67.20 -6.03 -52.50
N PHE A 2 66.65 -6.29 -51.30
CA PHE A 2 65.20 -6.27 -51.07
C PHE A 2 64.93 -5.16 -50.05
N SER A 3 64.11 -4.17 -50.45
CA SER A 3 63.67 -3.04 -49.65
C SER A 3 62.62 -3.51 -48.65
N PHE A 4 62.76 -3.14 -47.38
CA PHE A 4 61.80 -3.42 -46.32
C PHE A 4 61.05 -2.12 -45.99
N GLU A 5 60.03 -1.80 -46.78
CA GLU A 5 59.06 -0.74 -46.45
C GLU A 5 58.03 -1.31 -45.48
N GLY A 6 58.38 -1.25 -44.19
CA GLY A 6 57.46 -1.55 -43.09
C GLY A 6 56.62 -0.34 -42.75
N ASP A 7 55.35 -0.32 -43.17
CA ASP A 7 54.36 0.63 -42.66
C ASP A 7 54.03 0.25 -41.20
N PHE A 8 54.63 0.98 -40.25
CA PHE A 8 54.37 0.77 -38.84
C PHE A 8 52.96 1.25 -38.48
N LYS A 9 52.06 0.32 -38.15
CA LYS A 9 50.71 0.63 -37.62
C LYS A 9 50.81 1.56 -36.41
N THR A 10 50.35 2.79 -36.56
CA THR A 10 50.27 3.76 -35.45
C THR A 10 49.25 3.32 -34.40
N ARG A 11 49.61 3.43 -33.12
CA ARG A 11 48.71 3.12 -32.00
C ARG A 11 47.47 4.02 -32.04
N PRO A 12 46.26 3.50 -31.70
CA PRO A 12 45.06 4.32 -31.63
C PRO A 12 45.24 5.47 -30.64
N LYS A 13 44.98 6.70 -31.09
CA LYS A 13 45.02 7.89 -30.24
C LYS A 13 43.73 7.98 -29.43
N VAL A 14 43.69 7.30 -28.28
CA VAL A 14 42.52 7.31 -27.37
C VAL A 14 42.61 8.51 -26.44
N SER A 15 41.61 9.40 -26.47
CA SER A 15 41.50 10.48 -25.48
C SER A 15 41.09 9.90 -24.13
N LEU A 16 42.06 9.68 -23.23
CA LEU A 16 41.79 9.25 -21.85
C LEU A 16 41.26 10.38 -20.96
N GLY A 17 41.25 11.62 -21.47
CA GLY A 17 40.70 12.78 -20.78
C GLY A 17 39.17 12.77 -20.83
N GLY A 18 38.53 11.98 -19.96
CA GLY A 18 37.12 12.17 -19.66
C GLY A 18 36.90 13.60 -19.17
N ALA A 19 35.89 14.28 -19.71
CA ALA A 19 35.56 15.64 -19.32
C ALA A 19 35.27 15.70 -17.81
N SER A 20 36.24 16.17 -17.04
CA SER A 20 36.10 16.36 -15.59
C SER A 20 35.13 17.52 -15.37
N ARG A 21 33.84 17.21 -15.27
CA ARG A 21 32.88 18.14 -14.71
C ARG A 21 33.24 18.28 -13.23
N LYS A 22 33.69 19.48 -12.83
CA LYS A 22 33.80 19.87 -11.41
C LYS A 22 32.39 19.90 -10.83
N GLU A 23 31.90 18.73 -10.44
CA GLU A 23 30.62 18.57 -9.78
C GLU A 23 30.87 18.62 -8.27
N GLU A 24 30.04 19.37 -7.55
CA GLU A 24 30.19 19.55 -6.11
C GLU A 24 30.00 18.22 -5.39
N LYS A 25 30.87 17.89 -4.41
CA LYS A 25 30.86 16.59 -3.71
C LYS A 25 29.49 16.24 -3.12
N ALA A 26 28.76 17.24 -2.63
CA ALA A 26 27.40 17.06 -2.11
C ALA A 26 26.41 16.60 -3.18
N SER A 27 26.45 17.21 -4.37
CA SER A 27 25.60 16.84 -5.51
C SER A 27 25.92 15.43 -6.01
N LEU A 28 27.21 15.05 -6.03
CA LEU A 28 27.65 13.70 -6.35
C LEU A 28 27.10 12.66 -5.36
N LEU A 29 27.27 12.90 -4.06
CA LEU A 29 26.78 12.01 -3.00
C LEU A 29 25.25 11.85 -3.06
N HIS A 30 24.53 12.97 -3.26
CA HIS A 30 23.08 12.95 -3.41
C HIS A 30 22.66 12.09 -4.62
N ARG A 31 23.25 12.32 -5.81
CA ARG A 31 22.95 11.53 -7.01
C ARG A 31 23.21 10.03 -6.79
N THR A 32 24.37 9.67 -6.21
CA THR A 32 24.70 8.28 -5.92
C THR A 32 23.71 7.64 -4.95
N GLN A 33 23.29 8.36 -3.91
CA GLN A 33 22.29 7.87 -2.95
C GLN A 33 20.93 7.67 -3.62
N GLU A 34 20.50 8.58 -4.49
CA GLU A 34 19.26 8.45 -5.23
C GLU A 34 19.26 7.27 -6.21
N GLU A 35 20.35 7.09 -6.95
CA GLU A 35 20.52 5.94 -7.86
C GLU A 35 20.49 4.62 -7.08
N ARG A 36 21.18 4.55 -5.94
CA ARG A 36 21.16 3.37 -5.07
C ARG A 36 19.74 3.06 -4.61
N ARG A 37 19.00 4.05 -4.12
CA ARG A 37 17.60 3.91 -3.70
C ARG A 37 16.69 3.44 -4.85
N LYS A 38 16.88 3.97 -6.07
CA LYS A 38 16.14 3.52 -7.26
C LYS A 38 16.42 2.06 -7.58
N ARG A 39 17.67 1.62 -7.51
CA ARG A 39 18.06 0.21 -7.72
C ARG A 39 17.42 -0.69 -6.66
N GLU A 40 17.50 -0.32 -5.39
CA GLU A 40 16.89 -1.08 -4.30
C GLU A 40 15.37 -1.21 -4.45
N TYR A 41 14.65 -0.14 -4.83
CA TYR A 41 13.22 -0.22 -5.14
C TYR A 41 12.92 -1.12 -6.33
N SER A 42 13.73 -1.06 -7.38
CA SER A 42 13.58 -1.95 -8.53
C SER A 42 13.75 -3.42 -8.14
N THR A 43 14.77 -3.74 -7.33
CA THR A 43 15.01 -5.10 -6.83
C THR A 43 13.84 -5.58 -5.97
N GLN A 44 13.38 -4.78 -5.01
CA GLN A 44 12.27 -5.18 -4.14
C GLN A 44 10.94 -5.35 -4.89
N ARG A 45 10.70 -4.55 -5.94
CA ARG A 45 9.55 -4.74 -6.84
C ARG A 45 9.63 -6.06 -7.58
N SER A 46 10.77 -6.38 -8.19
CA SER A 46 10.96 -7.65 -8.88
C SER A 46 10.78 -8.85 -7.96
N GLU A 47 11.29 -8.78 -6.73
CA GLU A 47 11.09 -9.85 -5.73
C GLU A 47 9.62 -9.98 -5.31
N PHE A 48 8.93 -8.86 -5.08
CA PHE A 48 7.49 -8.88 -4.81
C PHE A 48 6.72 -9.55 -5.95
N ASP A 49 6.99 -9.14 -7.20
CA ASP A 49 6.31 -9.67 -8.39
C ASP A 49 6.60 -11.16 -8.58
N ARG A 50 7.84 -11.60 -8.32
CA ARG A 50 8.21 -13.02 -8.34
C ARG A 50 7.42 -13.82 -7.31
N CYS A 51 7.34 -13.35 -6.07
CA CYS A 51 6.57 -14.01 -5.01
C CYS A 51 5.06 -14.02 -5.31
N ALA A 52 4.52 -12.92 -5.86
CA ALA A 52 3.12 -12.83 -6.25
C ALA A 52 2.77 -13.83 -7.37
N ASN A 53 3.64 -13.99 -8.37
CA ASN A 53 3.46 -14.97 -9.43
C ASN A 53 3.50 -16.41 -8.90
N LEU A 54 4.44 -16.72 -8.00
CA LEU A 54 4.54 -18.04 -7.36
C LEU A 54 3.30 -18.38 -6.52
N ALA A 55 2.71 -17.38 -5.84
CA ALA A 55 1.47 -17.55 -5.09
C ALA A 55 0.28 -17.91 -5.99
N GLN A 56 0.24 -17.39 -7.21
CA GLN A 56 -0.83 -17.65 -8.17
C GLN A 56 -0.68 -19.01 -8.86
N SER A 57 0.56 -19.46 -9.07
CA SER A 57 0.85 -20.73 -9.76
C SER A 57 0.77 -21.96 -8.84
N GLY A 58 0.35 -21.83 -7.58
CA GLY A 58 0.26 -22.94 -6.63
C GLY A 58 1.62 -23.50 -6.19
N GLY A 59 2.68 -22.70 -6.23
CA GLY A 59 4.03 -23.10 -5.83
C GLY A 59 4.24 -23.18 -4.31
N THR A 60 5.50 -23.29 -3.88
CA THR A 60 5.89 -23.36 -2.44
C THR A 60 5.54 -22.11 -1.64
N PHE A 61 5.39 -20.96 -2.30
CA PHE A 61 5.01 -19.70 -1.67
C PHE A 61 3.49 -19.55 -1.68
N SER A 62 2.85 -19.64 -0.51
CA SER A 62 1.40 -19.53 -0.36
C SER A 62 0.99 -18.24 0.36
N THR A 63 0.01 -17.52 -0.20
CA THR A 63 -0.64 -16.37 0.47
C THR A 63 -1.59 -16.80 1.59
N ALA A 64 -1.85 -18.09 1.77
CA ALA A 64 -2.56 -18.61 2.94
C ALA A 64 -1.71 -18.60 4.22
N ASN A 65 -0.41 -18.35 4.11
CA ASN A 65 0.48 -18.20 5.26
C ASN A 65 0.59 -16.73 5.68
N GLY A 66 0.24 -16.42 6.94
CA GLY A 66 0.32 -15.07 7.51
C GLY A 66 1.72 -14.45 7.46
N ALA A 67 2.79 -15.22 7.66
CA ALA A 67 4.16 -14.70 7.61
C ALA A 67 4.55 -14.25 6.19
N ASN A 68 4.09 -14.98 5.17
CA ASN A 68 4.30 -14.62 3.76
C ASN A 68 3.55 -13.33 3.41
N LEU A 69 2.32 -13.15 3.93
CA LEU A 69 1.58 -11.89 3.78
C LEU A 69 2.31 -10.73 4.45
N THR A 70 2.82 -10.91 5.68
CA THR A 70 3.63 -9.92 6.39
C THR A 70 4.87 -9.52 5.59
N LEU A 71 5.57 -10.48 4.97
CA LEU A 71 6.72 -10.20 4.12
C LEU A 71 6.35 -9.38 2.88
N LEU A 72 5.32 -9.79 2.14
CA LEU A 72 4.87 -9.09 0.94
C LEU A 72 4.41 -7.67 1.27
N VAL A 73 3.67 -7.48 2.36
CA VAL A 73 3.25 -6.14 2.79
C VAL A 73 4.46 -5.29 3.17
N ARG A 74 5.46 -5.86 3.87
CA ARG A 74 6.70 -5.13 4.20
C ARG A 74 7.42 -4.67 2.93
N GLN A 75 7.57 -5.55 1.94
CA GLN A 75 8.20 -5.21 0.66
C GLN A 75 7.41 -4.12 -0.06
N LEU A 76 6.09 -4.31 -0.20
CA LEU A 76 5.22 -3.32 -0.85
C LEU A 76 5.36 -1.95 -0.19
N LEU A 77 5.22 -1.87 1.14
CA LEU A 77 5.31 -0.61 1.87
C LEU A 77 6.67 0.09 1.74
N PHE A 78 7.74 -0.67 1.47
CA PHE A 78 9.09 -0.12 1.28
C PHE A 78 9.25 0.63 -0.04
N PHE A 79 8.75 0.07 -1.15
CA PHE A 79 8.92 0.67 -2.48
C PHE A 79 7.69 1.42 -3.01
N TYR A 80 6.52 1.29 -2.35
CA TYR A 80 5.24 1.73 -2.91
C TYR A 80 5.24 3.20 -3.35
N ARG A 81 4.93 3.39 -4.63
CA ARG A 81 4.59 4.69 -5.22
C ARG A 81 3.25 4.59 -5.92
N GLN A 82 2.29 5.43 -5.55
CA GLN A 82 0.91 5.35 -6.04
C GLN A 82 0.80 5.27 -7.57
N ASN A 83 1.56 6.09 -8.29
CA ASN A 83 1.49 6.14 -9.76
C ASN A 83 2.12 4.92 -10.45
N GLU A 84 2.99 4.17 -9.75
CA GLU A 84 3.71 3.02 -10.30
C GLU A 84 3.14 1.67 -9.80
N ASP A 85 2.66 1.65 -8.56
CA ASP A 85 2.45 0.42 -7.77
C ASP A 85 0.99 0.21 -7.32
N SER A 86 0.04 1.03 -7.78
CA SER A 86 -1.38 0.88 -7.39
C SER A 86 -1.95 -0.50 -7.72
N LYS A 87 -1.59 -1.11 -8.87
CA LYS A 87 -2.02 -2.47 -9.22
C LYS A 87 -1.51 -3.52 -8.21
N ARG A 88 -0.27 -3.38 -7.72
CA ARG A 88 0.30 -4.26 -6.68
C ARG A 88 -0.42 -4.10 -5.35
N LEU A 89 -0.76 -2.85 -4.98
CA LEU A 89 -1.57 -2.59 -3.80
C LEU A 89 -2.95 -3.23 -3.92
N ILE A 90 -3.64 -3.09 -5.06
CA ILE A 90 -4.94 -3.72 -5.31
C ILE A 90 -4.85 -5.25 -5.18
N TRP A 91 -3.84 -5.88 -5.78
CA TRP A 91 -3.60 -7.32 -5.63
C TRP A 91 -3.35 -7.72 -4.18
N MET A 92 -2.57 -6.93 -3.44
CA MET A 92 -2.31 -7.18 -2.02
C MET A 92 -3.59 -7.06 -1.19
N CYS A 93 -4.41 -6.04 -1.45
CA CYS A 93 -5.71 -5.85 -0.80
C CYS A 93 -6.60 -7.08 -0.99
N GLN A 94 -6.70 -7.59 -2.22
CA GLN A 94 -7.49 -8.79 -2.52
C GLN A 94 -7.04 -10.01 -1.71
N ASN A 95 -5.73 -10.25 -1.61
CA ASN A 95 -5.18 -11.37 -0.85
C ASN A 95 -5.41 -11.21 0.66
N LEU A 96 -5.23 -10.00 1.20
CA LEU A 96 -5.45 -9.71 2.61
C LEU A 96 -6.91 -9.82 3.02
N ILE A 97 -7.85 -9.38 2.17
CA ILE A 97 -9.28 -9.56 2.41
C ILE A 97 -9.61 -11.06 2.43
N LYS A 98 -9.09 -11.83 1.46
CA LYS A 98 -9.34 -13.27 1.36
C LYS A 98 -8.78 -14.06 2.54
N GLN A 99 -7.63 -13.66 3.07
CA GLN A 99 -6.89 -14.36 4.13
C GLN A 99 -6.81 -13.54 5.43
N SER A 100 -7.84 -12.74 5.70
CA SER A 100 -7.86 -11.77 6.81
C SER A 100 -7.58 -12.43 8.15
N SER A 101 -8.17 -13.60 8.40
CA SER A 101 -7.96 -14.36 9.64
C SER A 101 -6.50 -14.75 9.85
N GLN A 102 -5.80 -15.24 8.81
CA GLN A 102 -4.40 -15.65 8.92
C GLN A 102 -3.44 -14.46 9.08
N PHE A 103 -3.78 -13.32 8.46
CA PHE A 103 -3.01 -12.10 8.64
C PHE A 103 -3.23 -11.50 10.04
N VAL A 104 -4.46 -11.47 10.53
CA VAL A 104 -4.80 -10.99 11.88
C VAL A 104 -4.17 -11.86 12.97
N LYS A 105 -4.01 -13.17 12.76
CA LYS A 105 -3.29 -14.05 13.71
C LYS A 105 -1.87 -13.56 14.01
N GLN A 106 -1.24 -12.78 13.12
CA GLN A 106 0.08 -12.21 13.38
C GLN A 106 0.07 -11.16 14.51
N LEU A 107 -1.11 -10.67 14.93
CA LEU A 107 -1.27 -9.78 16.08
C LEU A 107 -1.17 -10.48 17.44
N ASP A 108 -1.27 -11.81 17.46
CA ASP A 108 -1.10 -12.64 18.67
C ASP A 108 0.35 -13.17 18.82
N GLY A 109 1.23 -12.79 17.89
CA GLY A 109 2.61 -13.27 17.83
C GLY A 109 3.67 -12.21 18.17
N PRO A 110 4.96 -12.56 18.03
CA PRO A 110 6.08 -11.63 18.21
C PRO A 110 6.02 -10.43 17.25
N ASP A 111 5.39 -10.61 16.09
CA ASP A 111 5.24 -9.59 15.05
C ASP A 111 4.07 -8.62 15.28
N ARG A 112 3.41 -8.63 16.45
CA ARG A 112 2.19 -7.85 16.70
C ARG A 112 2.29 -6.37 16.33
N LEU A 113 3.38 -5.70 16.71
CA LEU A 113 3.58 -4.27 16.45
C LEU A 113 3.80 -4.01 14.96
N THR A 114 4.55 -4.91 14.30
CA THR A 114 4.79 -4.86 12.86
C THR A 114 3.48 -5.06 12.09
N CYS A 115 2.67 -6.05 12.47
CA CYS A 115 1.39 -6.33 11.83
C CYS A 115 0.43 -5.14 11.99
N LEU A 116 0.30 -4.58 13.20
CA LEU A 116 -0.54 -3.40 13.42
C LEU A 116 -0.08 -2.19 12.60
N PHE A 117 1.24 -1.95 12.53
CA PHE A 117 1.80 -0.90 11.69
C PHE A 117 1.45 -1.13 10.21
N GLN A 118 1.60 -2.36 9.73
CA GLN A 118 1.28 -2.73 8.35
C GLN A 118 -0.20 -2.50 8.02
N ILE A 119 -1.13 -2.94 8.88
CA ILE A 119 -2.56 -2.69 8.74
C ILE A 119 -2.82 -1.19 8.62
N LYS A 120 -2.36 -0.40 9.59
CA LYS A 120 -2.54 1.06 9.58
C LYS A 120 -2.01 1.68 8.28
N ARG A 121 -0.78 1.36 7.89
CA ARG A 121 -0.15 1.89 6.67
C ARG A 121 -0.94 1.54 5.42
N LEU A 122 -1.35 0.28 5.25
CA LEU A 122 -2.14 -0.16 4.11
C LEU A 122 -3.49 0.56 4.02
N LEU A 123 -4.18 0.74 5.14
CA LEU A 123 -5.45 1.49 5.17
C LEU A 123 -5.25 2.96 4.81
N GLY A 124 -4.14 3.57 5.25
CA GLY A 124 -3.74 4.90 4.81
C GLY A 124 -3.44 4.99 3.31
N LEU A 125 -2.82 3.96 2.72
CA LEU A 125 -2.61 3.88 1.27
C LEU A 125 -3.95 3.71 0.53
N CYS A 126 -4.88 2.91 1.06
CA CYS A 126 -6.23 2.76 0.51
C CYS A 126 -6.99 4.08 0.52
N CYS A 127 -6.94 4.84 1.62
CA CYS A 127 -7.53 6.17 1.69
C CYS A 127 -6.95 7.09 0.60
N ARG A 128 -5.63 7.13 0.44
CA ARG A 128 -4.97 7.94 -0.58
C ARG A 128 -5.32 7.50 -2.00
N LEU A 129 -5.46 6.20 -2.23
CA LEU A 129 -5.87 5.66 -3.52
C LEU A 129 -7.30 6.11 -3.87
N LEU A 130 -8.22 6.02 -2.91
CA LEU A 130 -9.62 6.44 -3.08
C LEU A 130 -9.78 7.94 -3.35
N GLN A 131 -8.82 8.78 -2.96
CA GLN A 131 -8.87 10.22 -3.27
C GLN A 131 -8.71 10.50 -4.78
N ASN A 132 -8.25 9.52 -5.56
CA ASN A 132 -8.15 9.61 -7.02
C ASN A 132 -9.38 9.03 -7.74
N CYS A 133 -10.55 8.97 -7.09
CA CYS A 133 -11.77 8.34 -7.62
C CYS A 133 -12.35 8.99 -8.90
N ASN A 134 -11.83 10.15 -9.31
CA ASN A 134 -12.17 10.80 -10.58
C ASN A 134 -11.54 10.09 -11.79
N ASP A 135 -10.55 9.22 -11.58
CA ASP A 135 -10.02 8.35 -12.63
C ASP A 135 -10.92 7.12 -12.76
N ASP A 136 -11.65 7.02 -13.88
CA ASP A 136 -12.59 5.92 -14.14
C ASP A 136 -11.89 4.56 -14.27
N SER A 137 -10.57 4.53 -14.46
CA SER A 137 -9.81 3.28 -14.47
C SER A 137 -9.60 2.69 -13.06
N LEU A 138 -9.86 3.47 -12.01
CA LEU A 138 -9.66 3.06 -10.62
C LEU A 138 -10.86 2.25 -10.09
N ASN A 139 -10.62 0.97 -9.82
CA ASN A 139 -11.58 0.16 -9.08
C ASN A 139 -11.56 0.50 -7.57
N VAL A 140 -12.56 1.27 -7.12
CA VAL A 140 -12.71 1.69 -5.72
C VAL A 140 -13.19 0.58 -4.78
N ALA A 141 -13.67 -0.56 -5.30
CA ALA A 141 -14.30 -1.61 -4.49
C ALA A 141 -13.30 -2.28 -3.54
N LEU A 142 -12.11 -2.65 -4.01
CA LEU A 142 -11.10 -3.33 -3.18
C LEU A 142 -10.54 -2.43 -2.06
N PRO A 143 -10.15 -1.16 -2.34
CA PRO A 143 -9.75 -0.25 -1.27
C PRO A 143 -10.88 0.02 -0.27
N MET A 144 -12.13 0.20 -0.71
CA MET A 144 -13.27 0.34 0.20
C MET A 144 -13.46 -0.90 1.07
N ARG A 145 -13.39 -2.10 0.47
CA ARG A 145 -13.52 -3.36 1.20
C ARG A 145 -12.40 -3.56 2.23
N MET A 146 -11.17 -3.12 1.94
CA MET A 146 -10.09 -3.11 2.92
C MET A 146 -10.44 -2.26 4.15
N LEU A 147 -10.96 -1.04 3.91
CA LEU A 147 -11.37 -0.14 5.00
C LEU A 147 -12.46 -0.79 5.84
N GLU A 148 -13.46 -1.41 5.23
CA GLU A 148 -14.55 -2.10 5.94
C GLU A 148 -14.04 -3.27 6.79
N VAL A 149 -13.28 -4.18 6.17
CA VAL A 149 -12.83 -5.43 6.78
C VAL A 149 -11.89 -5.14 7.95
N PHE A 150 -10.82 -4.39 7.73
CA PHE A 150 -9.80 -4.16 8.76
C PHE A 150 -10.13 -3.03 9.75
N SER A 151 -11.30 -2.41 9.65
CA SER A 151 -11.84 -1.57 10.74
C SER A 151 -12.99 -2.24 11.49
N SER A 152 -13.36 -3.48 11.15
CA SER A 152 -14.48 -4.20 11.77
C SER A 152 -14.00 -5.12 12.88
N GLU A 153 -14.64 -5.04 14.05
CA GLU A 153 -14.40 -5.96 15.18
C GLU A 153 -14.59 -7.42 14.78
N ASN A 154 -15.52 -7.71 13.87
CA ASN A 154 -15.79 -9.07 13.36
C ASN A 154 -14.58 -9.72 12.68
N THR A 155 -13.63 -8.92 12.20
CA THR A 155 -12.39 -9.42 11.59
C THR A 155 -11.37 -9.87 12.64
N TYR A 156 -11.41 -9.29 13.84
CA TYR A 156 -10.40 -9.48 14.88
C TYR A 156 -10.88 -10.38 16.02
N LEU A 157 -12.13 -10.21 16.46
CA LEU A 157 -12.67 -10.91 17.63
C LEU A 157 -12.61 -12.45 17.52
N PRO A 158 -12.95 -13.10 16.38
CA PRO A 158 -12.84 -14.55 16.27
C PRO A 158 -11.40 -15.08 16.38
N VAL A 159 -10.41 -14.23 16.10
CA VAL A 159 -8.98 -14.60 16.07
C VAL A 159 -8.29 -14.30 17.40
N LEU A 160 -8.55 -13.14 17.98
CA LEU A 160 -7.85 -12.65 19.18
C LEU A 160 -8.60 -12.98 20.48
N GLN A 161 -9.91 -13.23 20.42
CA GLN A 161 -10.74 -13.67 21.54
C GLN A 161 -10.73 -12.77 22.79
N ASP A 162 -10.24 -11.53 22.69
CA ASP A 162 -10.23 -10.51 23.74
C ASP A 162 -10.97 -9.26 23.24
N VAL A 163 -12.17 -9.02 23.78
CA VAL A 163 -13.04 -7.90 23.39
C VAL A 163 -12.36 -6.55 23.67
N ASN A 164 -11.76 -6.38 24.85
CA ASN A 164 -11.18 -5.11 25.27
C ASN A 164 -9.95 -4.76 24.42
N TYR A 165 -9.11 -5.77 24.16
CA TYR A 165 -7.96 -5.59 23.27
C TYR A 165 -8.39 -5.25 21.83
N VAL A 166 -9.41 -5.94 21.31
CA VAL A 166 -9.95 -5.67 19.97
C VAL A 166 -10.52 -4.25 19.88
N THR A 167 -11.31 -3.80 20.86
CA THR A 167 -11.81 -2.43 20.90
C THR A 167 -10.67 -1.42 20.90
N SER A 168 -9.65 -1.58 21.74
CA SER A 168 -8.46 -0.70 21.73
C SER A 168 -7.71 -0.71 20.39
N LEU A 169 -7.64 -1.86 19.73
CA LEU A 169 -7.00 -2.00 18.42
C LEU A 169 -7.77 -1.29 17.32
N ILE A 170 -9.10 -1.45 17.27
CA ILE A 170 -9.97 -0.74 16.32
C ILE A 170 -9.91 0.76 16.55
N GLU A 171 -9.95 1.22 17.80
CA GLU A 171 -9.77 2.62 18.16
C GLU A 171 -8.50 3.22 17.54
N GLN A 172 -7.38 2.54 17.73
CA GLN A 172 -6.10 2.96 17.18
C GLN A 172 -6.05 2.96 15.64
N ILE A 173 -6.73 2.02 15.00
CA ILE A 173 -6.83 1.93 13.53
C ILE A 173 -7.67 3.10 13.00
N LEU A 174 -8.86 3.33 13.58
CA LEU A 174 -9.75 4.41 13.19
C LEU A 174 -9.09 5.77 13.38
N HIS A 175 -8.46 6.00 14.52
CA HIS A 175 -7.71 7.25 14.79
C HIS A 175 -6.65 7.50 13.71
N TYR A 176 -5.85 6.48 13.39
CA TYR A 176 -4.83 6.59 12.34
C TYR A 176 -5.46 6.90 10.96
N MET A 177 -6.54 6.20 10.60
CA MET A 177 -7.23 6.39 9.31
C MET A 177 -7.77 7.81 9.16
N ILE A 178 -8.41 8.34 10.21
CA ILE A 178 -8.91 9.72 10.26
C ILE A 178 -7.76 10.70 10.01
N GLN A 179 -6.63 10.54 10.72
CA GLN A 179 -5.43 11.37 10.51
C GLN A 179 -4.84 11.25 9.10
N LYS A 180 -5.05 10.13 8.39
CA LYS A 180 -4.59 9.93 7.01
C LYS A 180 -5.62 10.31 5.95
N GLY A 181 -6.70 11.00 6.34
CA GLY A 181 -7.65 11.59 5.42
C GLY A 181 -8.79 10.65 5.02
N TYR A 182 -9.19 9.72 5.89
CA TYR A 182 -10.35 8.84 5.67
C TYR A 182 -11.62 9.61 5.29
N TYR A 183 -12.02 10.62 6.08
CA TYR A 183 -13.20 11.43 5.76
C TYR A 183 -13.07 12.22 4.47
N ARG A 184 -11.85 12.67 4.11
CA ARG A 184 -11.60 13.31 2.81
C ARG A 184 -11.82 12.33 1.67
N SER A 185 -11.36 11.08 1.82
CA SER A 185 -11.58 10.02 0.83
C SER A 185 -13.08 9.72 0.66
N LEU A 186 -13.84 9.59 1.76
CA LEU A 186 -15.28 9.36 1.72
C LEU A 186 -16.02 10.54 1.08
N TYR A 187 -15.67 11.77 1.45
CA TYR A 187 -16.25 12.98 0.86
C TYR A 187 -16.07 13.03 -0.66
N LEU A 188 -14.85 12.74 -1.15
CA LEU A 188 -14.59 12.72 -2.60
C LEU A 188 -15.35 11.61 -3.31
N LEU A 189 -15.47 10.43 -2.69
CA LEU A 189 -16.26 9.31 -3.25
C LEU A 189 -17.75 9.65 -3.34
N ILE A 190 -18.32 10.22 -2.28
CA ILE A 190 -19.72 10.64 -2.23
C ILE A 190 -19.99 11.62 -3.38
N ASN A 191 -19.17 12.67 -3.50
CA ASN A 191 -19.38 13.69 -4.52
C ASN A 191 -19.10 13.23 -5.96
N SER A 192 -18.26 12.21 -6.16
CA SER A 192 -17.90 11.73 -7.50
C SER A 192 -18.75 10.55 -7.98
N LYS A 193 -19.19 9.67 -7.07
CA LYS A 193 -19.89 8.42 -7.44
C LYS A 193 -21.39 8.47 -7.15
N LEU A 194 -21.87 9.37 -6.28
CA LEU A 194 -23.30 9.57 -6.06
C LEU A 194 -23.79 10.80 -6.84
N PRO A 195 -25.02 10.76 -7.39
CA PRO A 195 -25.61 11.92 -8.06
C PRO A 195 -25.84 13.07 -7.08
N SER A 196 -25.76 14.31 -7.59
CA SER A 196 -25.96 15.54 -6.80
C SER A 196 -27.43 15.85 -6.48
N SER A 197 -28.37 15.20 -7.17
CA SER A 197 -29.82 15.45 -7.03
C SER A 197 -30.47 14.50 -6.03
N ILE A 198 -31.48 15.02 -5.32
CA ILE A 198 -32.41 14.25 -4.47
C ILE A 198 -33.32 13.35 -5.32
N GLU A 199 -33.36 13.55 -6.64
CA GLU A 199 -34.16 12.74 -7.55
C GLU A 199 -33.58 11.32 -7.70
N TYR A 200 -34.17 10.40 -6.93
CA TYR A 200 -33.89 8.96 -6.95
C TYR A 200 -34.35 8.33 -8.28
N SER A 201 -33.55 8.47 -9.33
CA SER A 201 -33.81 7.82 -10.62
C SER A 201 -32.98 6.54 -10.82
N ASP A 202 -31.87 6.36 -10.09
CA ASP A 202 -30.96 5.21 -10.28
C ASP A 202 -30.85 4.33 -9.03
N VAL A 203 -31.75 3.34 -8.92
CA VAL A 203 -31.80 2.36 -7.81
C VAL A 203 -30.50 1.55 -7.70
N SER A 204 -29.71 1.44 -8.78
CA SER A 204 -28.46 0.66 -8.79
C SER A 204 -27.38 1.23 -7.86
N ARG A 205 -27.46 2.52 -7.50
CA ARG A 205 -26.48 3.21 -6.64
C ARG A 205 -26.82 3.17 -5.15
N VAL A 206 -28.03 2.74 -4.79
CA VAL A 206 -28.48 2.66 -3.39
C VAL A 206 -27.56 1.80 -2.53
N PRO A 207 -27.06 0.62 -2.98
CA PRO A 207 -26.10 -0.17 -2.20
C PRO A 207 -24.81 0.58 -1.89
N LEU A 208 -24.26 1.32 -2.86
CA LEU A 208 -23.05 2.12 -2.66
C LEU A 208 -23.30 3.28 -1.69
N ALA A 209 -24.44 3.98 -1.82
CA ALA A 209 -24.82 5.04 -0.90
C ALA A 209 -24.95 4.54 0.55
N LYS A 210 -25.57 3.37 0.73
CA LYS A 210 -25.69 2.71 2.04
C LYS A 210 -24.31 2.38 2.63
N ILE A 211 -23.43 1.77 1.82
CA ILE A 211 -22.06 1.45 2.23
C ILE A 211 -21.28 2.71 2.64
N LEU A 212 -21.37 3.78 1.86
CA LEU A 212 -20.69 5.04 2.16
C LEU A 212 -21.24 5.67 3.45
N LEU A 213 -22.55 5.65 3.67
CA LEU A 213 -23.17 6.12 4.91
C LEU A 213 -22.67 5.31 6.12
N GLU A 214 -22.69 3.99 6.05
CA GLU A 214 -22.18 3.12 7.11
C GLU A 214 -20.71 3.42 7.43
N ASN A 215 -19.88 3.65 6.41
CA ASN A 215 -18.48 4.03 6.57
C ASN A 215 -18.30 5.42 7.20
N VAL A 216 -19.13 6.41 6.84
CA VAL A 216 -19.11 7.75 7.47
C VAL A 216 -19.46 7.66 8.96
N LEU A 217 -20.49 6.89 9.29
CA LEU A 217 -21.01 6.77 10.63
C LEU A 217 -20.15 5.87 11.54
N LYS A 218 -19.41 4.91 10.98
CA LYS A 218 -18.66 3.92 11.73
C LYS A 218 -17.69 4.52 12.76
N PRO A 219 -16.79 5.46 12.43
CA PRO A 219 -15.94 6.07 13.45
C PRO A 219 -16.74 6.96 14.40
N LEU A 220 -17.89 7.52 14.02
CA LEU A 220 -18.69 8.36 14.91
C LEU A 220 -19.42 7.53 15.99
N HIS A 221 -19.92 6.35 15.61
CA HIS A 221 -20.62 5.45 16.54
C HIS A 221 -19.68 4.53 17.34
N PHE A 222 -18.44 4.33 16.91
CA PHE A 222 -17.49 3.45 17.58
C PHE A 222 -17.13 3.93 18.99
N THR A 223 -17.36 3.16 20.06
CA THR A 223 -17.07 3.58 21.44
C THR A 223 -15.58 3.69 21.72
N TYR A 224 -15.09 4.93 21.88
CA TYR A 224 -13.69 5.24 22.19
C TYR A 224 -13.44 5.13 23.69
N SER A 225 -12.54 4.22 24.07
CA SER A 225 -12.09 4.06 25.45
C SER A 225 -11.30 5.27 25.97
N SER A 226 -10.71 6.07 25.05
CA SER A 226 -10.00 7.30 25.40
C SER A 226 -10.92 8.48 25.75
N CYS A 227 -12.23 8.37 25.48
CA CYS A 227 -13.19 9.44 25.79
C CYS A 227 -13.75 9.27 27.21
N PRO A 228 -13.80 10.34 28.03
CA PRO A 228 -14.37 10.26 29.37
C PRO A 228 -15.87 9.93 29.32
N GLU A 229 -16.37 9.28 30.38
CA GLU A 229 -17.79 8.99 30.54
C GLU A 229 -18.62 10.28 30.43
N GLY A 230 -19.60 10.29 29.52
CA GLY A 230 -20.46 11.46 29.26
C GLY A 230 -20.01 12.39 28.11
N ALA A 231 -18.93 12.06 27.39
CA ALA A 231 -18.49 12.85 26.22
C ALA A 231 -19.30 12.61 24.92
N ARG A 232 -20.45 11.92 24.99
CA ARG A 232 -21.31 11.56 23.86
C ARG A 232 -22.73 12.06 24.01
#